data_AF-A0A3C1H143-F1
#
_entry.id   AF-A0A3C1H143-F1
#
_cell.length_a   1.000
_cell.length_b   1.000
_cell.length_c   1.000
_cell.angle_alpha   90.00
_cell.angle_beta   90.00
_cell.angle_gamma   90.00
#
_symmetry.space_group_name_H-M   'P 1'
#
loop_
_entity.id
_entity.type
_entity.pdbx_description
1 polymer ?
#
loop_
_entity_poly.entity_id
_entity_poly.type
_entity_poly.pdbx_seq_one_letter_code
_entity_poly.pdbx_strand_id
1 'polypeptide(L)' 'MFRKLARIKQQLDDAECIRILTEEKRGVLSVLGDDGYPYGMPLNHYYDPADGRLYFHSG' A
#
# COMPACT_ATOMS: atom_id res chain seq x y z
N MET A 1 0.49 12.16 12.63
CA MET A 1 0.95 10.92 13.30
C MET A 1 0.01 9.79 12.90
N PHE A 2 0.52 8.68 12.38
CA PHE A 2 -0.32 7.53 12.05
C PHE A 2 -0.91 6.89 13.31
N ARG A 3 -2.14 6.39 13.22
CA ARG A 3 -2.79 5.67 14.33
C ARG A 3 -2.07 4.34 14.55
N LYS A 4 -1.97 3.91 15.82
CA LYS A 4 -1.48 2.57 16.13
C LYS A 4 -2.43 1.52 15.54
N LEU A 5 -1.88 0.40 15.08
CA LEU A 5 -2.66 -0.75 14.66
C LEU A 5 -3.51 -1.27 15.83
N ALA A 6 -4.80 -1.52 15.58
CA ALA A 6 -5.70 -2.07 16.58
C ALA A 6 -5.23 -3.46 17.09
N ARG A 7 -4.62 -4.27 16.22
CA ARG A 7 -4.04 -5.58 16.52
C ARG A 7 -2.51 -5.54 16.45
N ILE A 8 -1.89 -4.82 17.39
CA ILE A 8 -0.44 -4.60 17.40
C ILE A 8 0.39 -5.90 17.39
N LYS A 9 -0.11 -6.98 17.98
CA LYS A 9 0.56 -8.31 17.99
C LYS A 9 0.66 -8.97 16.61
N GLN A 10 -0.07 -8.46 15.61
CA GLN A 10 -0.07 -8.96 14.22
C GLN A 10 0.69 -8.01 13.27
N GLN A 11 1.32 -6.97 13.80
CA GLN A 11 2.12 -6.07 12.99
C GLN A 11 3.32 -6.83 12.41
N LEU A 12 3.48 -6.76 11.10
CA LEU A 12 4.70 -7.21 10.43
C LEU A 12 5.85 -6.24 10.73
N ASP A 13 7.07 -6.76 10.77
CA ASP A 13 8.24 -5.89 10.77
C ASP A 13 8.38 -5.17 9.42
N ASP A 14 9.18 -4.10 9.42
CA ASP A 14 9.33 -3.25 8.25
C ASP A 14 10.01 -4.00 7.09
N ALA A 15 10.93 -4.92 7.39
CA ALA A 15 11.65 -5.68 6.36
C ALA A 15 10.71 -6.61 5.58
N GLU A 16 9.79 -7.28 6.29
CA GLU A 16 8.76 -8.12 5.70
C GLU A 16 7.77 -7.29 4.89
N CYS A 17 7.40 -6.10 5.36
CA CYS A 17 6.58 -5.16 4.58
C CYS A 17 7.27 -4.79 3.26
N ILE A 18 8.55 -4.42 3.30
CA ILE A 18 9.33 -4.08 2.09
C ILE A 18 9.45 -5.27 1.16
N ARG A 19 9.66 -6.48 1.69
CA ARG A 19 9.71 -7.70 0.89
C ARG A 19 8.41 -7.92 0.11
N ILE A 20 7.26 -7.81 0.77
CA ILE A 20 5.95 -7.92 0.11
C ILE A 20 5.79 -6.85 -0.98
N LEU A 21 6.13 -5.59 -0.70
CA LEU A 21 6.00 -4.50 -1.67
C LEU A 21 6.91 -4.70 -2.90
N THR A 22 8.07 -5.35 -2.72
CA THR A 22 9.05 -5.61 -3.77
C THR A 22 8.71 -6.85 -4.61
N GLU A 23 8.24 -7.93 -3.97
CA GLU A 23 7.97 -9.23 -4.62
C GLU A 23 6.59 -9.27 -5.31
N GLU A 24 5.58 -8.62 -4.72
CA GLU A 24 4.23 -8.63 -5.25
C GLU A 24 4.03 -7.58 -6.35
N LYS A 25 3.42 -8.00 -7.45
CA LYS A 25 3.24 -7.15 -8.65
C LYS A 25 1.98 -6.27 -8.59
N ARG A 26 1.08 -6.54 -7.64
CA ARG A 26 -0.27 -5.96 -7.61
C ARG A 26 -0.70 -5.69 -6.17
N GLY A 27 -1.48 -4.64 -6.00
CA GLY A 27 -2.17 -4.32 -4.76
C GLY A 27 -3.56 -3.77 -5.05
N VAL A 28 -4.26 -3.35 -4.00
CA VAL A 28 -5.52 -2.61 -4.10
C VAL A 28 -5.27 -1.18 -3.65
N LEU A 29 -5.37 -0.23 -4.56
CA LEU A 29 -5.36 1.19 -4.21
C LEU A 29 -6.77 1.58 -3.78
N SER A 30 -6.90 2.02 -2.52
CA SER A 30 -8.16 2.54 -1.99
C SER A 30 -8.12 4.06 -1.93
N VAL A 31 -9.06 4.71 -2.59
CA VAL A 31 -9.22 6.16 -2.63
C VAL A 31 -10.60 6.57 -2.13
N LEU A 32 -10.74 7.84 -1.77
CA LEU A 32 -12.03 8.47 -1.51
C LEU A 32 -12.48 9.13 -2.82
N GLY A 33 -13.56 8.62 -3.41
CA GLY A 33 -14.22 9.23 -4.56
C GLY A 33 -15.20 10.32 -4.14
N ASP A 34 -16.20 10.55 -5.00
CA ASP A 34 -17.22 11.57 -4.79
C ASP A 34 -17.94 11.37 -3.45
N ASP A 35 -18.18 12.48 -2.76
CA ASP A 35 -18.79 12.53 -1.42
C ASP A 35 -18.11 11.63 -0.37
N GLY A 36 -16.83 11.30 -0.57
CA GLY A 36 -16.08 10.42 0.31
C GLY A 36 -16.40 8.94 0.14
N TYR A 37 -17.05 8.55 -0.96
CA TYR A 37 -17.37 7.15 -1.25
C TYR A 37 -16.08 6.34 -1.44
N PRO A 38 -15.84 5.28 -0.65
CA PRO A 38 -14.61 4.50 -0.75
C PRO A 38 -14.61 3.68 -2.04
N TYR A 39 -13.50 3.76 -2.79
CA TYR A 39 -13.32 3.00 -4.01
C TYR A 39 -11.96 2.29 -4.00
N GLY A 40 -11.98 0.97 -4.11
CA GLY A 40 -10.79 0.12 -4.19
C GLY A 40 -10.61 -0.42 -5.60
N MET A 41 -9.45 -0.19 -6.20
CA MET A 41 -9.11 -0.68 -7.53
C MET A 41 -7.84 -1.55 -7.48
N PRO A 42 -7.88 -2.78 -8.05
CA PRO A 42 -6.66 -3.55 -8.22
C PRO A 42 -5.77 -2.86 -9.25
N LEU A 43 -4.50 -2.66 -8.93
CA LEU A 43 -3.54 -2.10 -9.87
C LEU A 43 -2.16 -2.73 -9.71
N ASN A 44 -1.36 -2.62 -10.77
CA ASN A 44 0.05 -2.99 -10.71
C ASN A 44 0.85 -1.85 -10.09
N HIS A 45 1.80 -2.18 -9.22
CA HIS A 45 2.69 -1.22 -8.59
C HIS A 45 4.16 -1.62 -8.75
N TYR A 46 5.04 -0.63 -8.60
CA TYR A 46 6.47 -0.79 -8.44
C TYR A 46 6.90 -0.11 -7.15
N TYR A 47 7.60 -0.84 -6.28
CA TYR A 47 8.27 -0.26 -5.12
C TYR A 47 9.71 0.10 -5.50
N ASP A 48 10.09 1.37 -5.33
CA ASP A 48 11.46 1.83 -5.51
C ASP A 48 12.22 1.80 -4.17
N PRO A 49 13.22 0.92 -4.00
CA PRO A 49 14.00 0.83 -2.76
C PRO A 49 14.88 2.06 -2.50
N ALA A 50 15.17 2.89 -3.51
CA ALA A 50 16.05 4.04 -3.37
C ALA A 50 15.37 5.21 -2.65
N ASP A 51 14.07 5.40 -2.88
CA ASP A 51 13.29 6.50 -2.29
C ASP A 51 12.13 6.03 -1.38
N GLY A 52 11.88 4.73 -1.31
CA GLY A 52 10.85 4.12 -0.47
C GLY A 52 9.43 4.39 -0.94
N ARG A 53 9.21 4.63 -2.24
CA ARG A 53 7.89 4.99 -2.79
C ARG A 53 7.28 3.89 -3.64
N LEU A 54 5.94 3.91 -3.70
CA LEU A 54 5.15 3.11 -4.63
C LEU A 54 4.79 3.95 -5.86
N TYR A 55 5.15 3.44 -7.02
CA TYR A 55 4.82 3.99 -8.33
C TYR A 55 3.76 3.12 -9.00
N PHE A 56 2.76 3.76 -9.58
CA PHE A 56 1.72 3.10 -10.37
C PHE A 56 1.24 4.05 -11.46
N HIS A 57 0.68 3.49 -12.53
CA HIS A 57 0.10 4.26 -13.62
C HIS A 57 -1.33 3.78 -13.85
N SER A 58 -2.28 4.71 -13.85
CA SER A 58 -3.68 4.49 -14.21
C SER A 58 -4.07 5.57 -15.21
N GLY A 59 -4.83 5.18 -16.23
CA GLY A 59 -5.57 6.10 -17.09
C GLY A 59 -6.93 6.45 -16.52
#